data_AF-A0AAV2H4K8-F1
#
_entry.id   AF-A0AAV2H4K8-F1
#
_cell.length_a   1.000
_cell.length_b   1.000
_cell.length_c   1.000
_cell.angle_alpha   90.00
_cell.angle_beta   90.00
_cell.angle_gamma   90.00
#
_symmetry.space_group_name_H-M   'P 1'
#
loop_
_entity.id
_entity.type
_entity.pdbx_description
1 polymer ?
#
loop_
_entity_poly.entity_id
_entity_poly.type
_entity_poly.pdbx_seq_one_letter_code
_entity_poly.pdbx_strand_id
1 'polypeptide(L)'
;MEACNKLEKVLPKNSVVTVFGEKMDVMLRWLNFIIEFRSQSVKARHWRQIEEVLGVEFGDALPLTLASLMSIRAIEKQKNLHVILNKARAESNVQNEYDEVCQQCTSLTLTVQSKLKPLIEGETPVTIHLLGDTFEIEESLNYCVMELERIDQSPHSSFLHDPLEQFVQRIFETLENIVTWAEMQMKISRLRRLVIRHPELSQTLPDDVIKYKQIYMDYSHFMETVTPNPSVLHWCTSPDLHQILEAQHNDIINLYRAFKRDIELRGVTDTGAPRDQPHFGI
;
A
#
# COMPACT_ATOMS: atom_id res chain seq x y z
N MET A 1 37.60 -16.61 -30.49
CA MET A 1 38.77 -17.32 -29.95
C MET A 1 39.11 -18.57 -30.75
N GLU A 2 38.19 -19.54 -30.94
CA GLU A 2 38.50 -20.80 -31.63
C GLU A 2 38.97 -20.64 -33.10
N ALA A 3 38.41 -19.68 -33.84
CA ALA A 3 38.82 -19.38 -35.21
C ALA A 3 40.23 -18.74 -35.30
N CYS A 4 40.61 -17.87 -34.36
CA CYS A 4 41.97 -17.29 -34.30
C CYS A 4 43.01 -18.37 -34.01
N ASN A 5 42.73 -19.26 -33.03
CA ASN A 5 43.62 -20.36 -32.66
C ASN A 5 43.81 -21.38 -33.80
N LYS A 6 42.80 -21.56 -34.66
CA LYS A 6 42.89 -22.38 -35.88
C LYS A 6 43.73 -21.69 -36.95
N LEU A 7 43.59 -20.38 -37.12
CA LEU A 7 44.35 -19.59 -38.10
C LEU A 7 45.84 -19.45 -37.75
N GLU A 8 46.19 -19.31 -36.46
CA GLU A 8 47.58 -19.31 -35.99
C GLU A 8 48.31 -20.62 -36.23
N LYS A 9 47.59 -21.76 -36.21
CA LYS A 9 48.16 -23.10 -36.43
C LYS A 9 48.37 -23.44 -37.91
N VAL A 10 47.61 -22.81 -38.81
CA VAL A 10 47.56 -23.17 -40.24
C VAL A 10 48.36 -22.20 -41.10
N LEU A 11 48.54 -20.95 -40.67
CA LEU A 11 49.25 -19.94 -41.45
C LEU A 11 50.71 -19.75 -40.97
N PRO A 12 51.66 -19.47 -41.88
CA PRO A 12 53.02 -19.06 -41.49
C PRO A 12 52.97 -17.79 -40.62
N LYS A 13 53.99 -17.56 -39.77
CA LYS A 13 54.06 -16.37 -38.88
C LYS A 13 53.76 -15.09 -39.66
N ASN A 14 52.57 -14.53 -39.44
CA ASN A 14 52.06 -13.39 -40.20
C ASN A 14 51.44 -12.39 -39.20
N SER A 15 51.82 -11.12 -39.33
CA SER A 15 51.33 -10.01 -38.50
C SER A 15 49.81 -9.79 -38.63
N VAL A 16 49.20 -10.32 -39.69
CA VAL A 16 47.75 -10.25 -39.89
C VAL A 16 46.98 -11.04 -38.83
N VAL A 17 47.50 -12.20 -38.41
CA VAL A 17 46.81 -13.05 -37.41
C VAL A 17 46.85 -12.41 -36.02
N THR A 18 47.98 -11.77 -35.67
CA THR A 18 48.11 -11.04 -34.40
C THR A 18 47.19 -9.81 -34.37
N VAL A 19 47.12 -9.02 -35.46
CA VAL A 19 46.21 -7.87 -35.56
C VAL A 19 44.74 -8.30 -35.53
N PHE A 20 44.42 -9.45 -36.12
CA PHE A 20 43.07 -10.01 -36.06
C PHE A 20 42.69 -10.45 -34.64
N GLY A 21 43.62 -11.08 -33.90
CA GLY A 21 43.44 -11.41 -32.49
C GLY A 21 43.17 -10.18 -31.63
N GLU A 22 43.97 -9.12 -31.77
CA GLU A 22 43.79 -7.85 -31.05
C GLU A 22 42.42 -7.21 -31.35
N LYS A 23 41.99 -7.18 -32.62
CA LYS A 23 40.67 -6.66 -33.00
C LYS A 23 39.52 -7.51 -32.45
N MET A 24 39.69 -8.83 -32.40
CA MET A 24 38.70 -9.73 -31.83
C MET A 24 38.56 -9.51 -30.31
N ASP A 25 39.67 -9.30 -29.61
CA ASP A 25 39.64 -8.97 -28.17
C ASP A 25 38.94 -7.64 -27.89
N VAL A 26 39.16 -6.64 -28.75
CA VAL A 26 38.43 -5.37 -28.71
C VAL A 26 36.93 -5.59 -28.91
N MET A 27 36.55 -6.42 -29.88
CA MET A 27 35.14 -6.75 -30.15
C MET A 27 34.49 -7.54 -29.01
N LEU A 28 35.22 -8.43 -28.32
CA LEU A 28 34.71 -9.14 -27.15
C LEU A 28 34.46 -8.21 -25.96
N ARG A 29 35.32 -7.21 -25.74
CA ARG A 29 35.08 -6.15 -24.74
C ARG A 29 33.84 -5.32 -25.07
N TRP A 30 33.68 -4.99 -26.36
CA TRP A 30 32.47 -4.34 -26.86
C TRP A 30 31.23 -5.19 -26.67
N LEU A 31 31.30 -6.51 -26.87
CA LEU A 31 30.15 -7.38 -26.72
C LEU A 31 29.59 -7.38 -25.30
N ASN A 32 30.46 -7.52 -24.29
CA ASN A 32 30.03 -7.44 -22.88
C ASN A 32 29.41 -6.08 -22.56
N PHE A 33 30.01 -5.02 -23.09
CA PHE A 33 29.53 -3.65 -22.92
C PHE A 33 28.16 -3.45 -23.59
N ILE A 34 27.94 -3.96 -24.80
CA ILE A 34 26.64 -3.89 -25.49
C ILE A 34 25.57 -4.67 -24.74
N ILE A 35 25.92 -5.83 -24.16
CA ILE A 35 24.99 -6.62 -23.35
C ILE A 35 24.49 -5.80 -22.15
N GLU A 36 25.38 -5.06 -21.48
CA GLU A 36 25.03 -4.18 -20.37
C GLU A 36 24.21 -2.96 -20.83
N PHE A 37 24.56 -2.36 -21.97
CA PHE A 37 23.80 -1.27 -22.59
C PHE A 37 22.38 -1.68 -23.01
N ARG A 38 22.20 -2.95 -23.39
CA ARG A 38 20.90 -3.51 -23.76
C ARG A 38 20.05 -3.88 -22.55
N SER A 39 20.57 -3.78 -21.33
CA SER A 39 19.77 -4.01 -20.13
C SER A 39 18.69 -2.91 -19.99
N GLN A 40 17.46 -3.31 -19.67
CA GLN A 40 16.32 -2.38 -19.49
C GLN A 40 16.52 -1.40 -18.31
N SER A 41 17.62 -1.54 -17.57
CA SER A 41 17.99 -0.68 -16.43
C SER A 41 18.38 0.75 -16.84
N VAL A 42 18.74 0.98 -18.11
CA VAL A 42 19.19 2.29 -18.59
C VAL A 42 18.00 3.18 -18.97
N LYS A 43 17.59 4.06 -18.07
CA LYS A 43 16.57 5.12 -18.28
C LYS A 43 17.15 6.37 -18.95
N ALA A 44 16.29 7.28 -19.42
CA ALA A 44 16.67 8.52 -20.13
C ALA A 44 17.68 9.40 -19.37
N ARG A 45 17.60 9.44 -18.03
CA ARG A 45 18.57 10.17 -17.19
C ARG A 45 20.00 9.63 -17.27
N HIS A 46 20.15 8.31 -17.47
CA HIS A 46 21.45 7.67 -17.64
C HIS A 46 21.99 7.92 -19.05
N TRP A 47 21.11 7.94 -20.05
CA TRP A 47 21.48 8.29 -21.42
C TRP A 47 22.09 9.68 -21.52
N ARG A 48 21.52 10.68 -20.85
CA ARG A 48 22.13 12.03 -20.80
C ARG A 48 23.54 12.03 -20.20
N GLN A 49 23.79 11.25 -19.14
CA GLN A 49 25.12 11.13 -18.55
C GLN A 49 26.10 10.40 -19.47
N ILE A 50 25.62 9.40 -20.21
CA ILE A 50 26.40 8.66 -21.21
C ILE A 50 26.80 9.60 -22.36
N GLU A 51 25.85 10.39 -22.86
CA GLU A 51 26.05 11.41 -23.90
C GLU A 51 27.09 12.46 -23.47
N GLU A 52 27.00 12.95 -22.23
CA GLU A 52 27.99 13.88 -21.67
C GLU A 52 29.40 13.27 -21.57
N VAL A 53 29.52 12.02 -21.11
CA VAL A 53 30.82 11.32 -21.03
C VAL A 53 31.42 11.07 -22.41
N LEU A 54 30.58 10.84 -23.42
CA LEU A 54 30.99 10.61 -24.80
C LEU A 54 31.18 11.90 -25.60
N GLY A 55 30.68 13.03 -25.11
CA GLY A 55 30.70 14.31 -25.81
C GLY A 55 29.85 14.31 -27.08
N VAL A 56 28.79 13.50 -27.13
CA VAL A 56 27.90 13.36 -28.29
C VAL A 56 26.45 13.32 -27.84
N GLU A 57 25.55 13.80 -28.68
CA GLU A 57 24.11 13.59 -28.52
C GLU A 57 23.67 12.55 -29.55
N PHE A 58 23.00 11.49 -29.09
CA PHE A 58 22.45 10.47 -29.98
C PHE A 58 21.10 10.96 -30.51
N GLY A 59 20.89 10.85 -31.81
CA GLY A 59 19.67 11.34 -32.47
C GLY A 59 19.67 10.95 -33.95
N ASP A 60 18.86 11.63 -34.76
CA ASP A 60 18.73 11.34 -36.19
C ASP A 60 20.06 11.52 -36.95
N ALA A 61 20.90 12.45 -36.50
CA ALA A 61 22.22 12.72 -37.09
C ALA A 61 23.29 11.68 -36.68
N LEU A 62 23.11 10.99 -35.55
CA LEU A 62 24.03 9.99 -35.04
C LEU A 62 23.25 8.86 -34.36
N PRO A 63 22.82 7.84 -35.13
CA PRO A 63 22.07 6.74 -34.56
C PRO A 63 22.96 5.93 -33.61
N LEU A 64 22.37 5.45 -32.52
CA LEU A 64 23.02 4.56 -31.56
C LEU A 64 23.28 3.19 -32.21
N THR A 65 24.46 3.02 -32.79
CA THR A 65 24.89 1.80 -33.47
C THR A 65 26.28 1.42 -32.97
N LEU A 66 26.64 0.15 -33.09
CA LEU A 66 28.00 -0.27 -32.74
C LEU A 66 29.05 0.50 -33.57
N ALA A 67 28.75 0.78 -34.84
CA ALA A 67 29.62 1.55 -35.70
C ALA A 67 29.84 2.98 -35.19
N SER A 68 28.78 3.67 -34.73
CA SER A 68 28.92 5.02 -34.16
C SER A 68 29.72 4.99 -32.85
N LEU A 69 29.44 4.04 -31.97
CA LEU A 69 30.19 3.84 -30.72
C LEU A 69 31.68 3.54 -30.96
N MET A 70 32.01 2.74 -31.97
CA MET A 70 33.39 2.49 -32.38
C MET A 70 34.06 3.74 -32.96
N SER A 71 33.33 4.54 -33.75
CA SER A 71 33.86 5.77 -34.38
C SER A 71 34.24 6.84 -33.35
N ILE A 72 33.53 6.90 -32.23
CA ILE A 72 33.74 7.88 -31.14
C ILE A 72 34.78 7.36 -30.13
N ARG A 73 35.37 6.19 -30.38
CA ARG A 73 36.33 5.54 -29.47
C ARG A 73 35.79 5.41 -28.04
N ALA A 74 34.50 5.14 -27.89
CA ALA A 74 33.84 5.02 -26.59
C ALA A 74 34.46 3.95 -25.67
N ILE A 75 35.25 3.01 -26.23
CA ILE A 75 36.08 2.06 -25.47
C ILE A 75 37.16 2.74 -24.60
N GLU A 76 37.66 3.91 -24.98
CA GLU A 76 38.62 4.68 -24.18
C GLU A 76 37.96 5.25 -22.91
N LYS A 77 36.64 5.46 -22.95
CA LYS A 77 35.81 5.91 -21.82
C LYS A 77 35.07 4.77 -21.12
N GLN A 78 35.40 3.51 -21.45
CA GLN A 78 34.72 2.32 -20.94
C GLN A 78 34.59 2.31 -19.41
N LYS A 79 35.61 2.74 -18.66
CA LYS A 79 35.57 2.80 -17.20
C LYS A 79 34.48 3.75 -16.68
N ASN A 80 34.35 4.92 -17.28
CA ASN A 80 33.36 5.92 -16.86
C ASN A 80 31.94 5.46 -17.21
N LEU A 81 31.79 4.84 -18.38
CA LEU A 81 30.51 4.29 -18.83
C LEU A 81 30.07 3.11 -17.95
N HIS A 82 31.01 2.26 -17.53
CA HIS A 82 30.76 1.20 -16.55
C HIS A 82 30.24 1.73 -15.21
N VAL A 83 30.75 2.87 -14.73
CA VAL A 83 30.24 3.50 -13.51
C VAL A 83 28.77 3.91 -13.67
N ILE A 84 28.39 4.50 -14.81
CA ILE A 84 27.01 4.90 -15.09
C ILE A 84 26.10 3.67 -15.23
N LEU A 85 26.55 2.63 -15.93
CA LEU A 85 25.79 1.38 -16.09
C LEU A 85 25.57 0.67 -14.74
N ASN A 86 26.59 0.61 -13.90
CA ASN A 86 26.47 0.05 -12.55
C ASN A 86 25.50 0.86 -11.68
N LYS A 87 25.55 2.19 -11.77
CA LYS A 87 24.57 3.07 -11.11
C LYS A 87 23.15 2.79 -11.62
N ALA A 88 22.96 2.69 -12.93
CA ALA A 88 21.66 2.40 -13.53
C ALA A 88 21.09 1.05 -13.08
N ARG A 89 21.95 0.02 -12.98
CA ARG A 89 21.57 -1.29 -12.46
C ARG A 89 21.16 -1.24 -10.98
N ALA A 90 21.93 -0.53 -10.15
CA ALA A 90 21.61 -0.38 -8.74
C ALA A 90 20.29 0.38 -8.54
N GLU A 91 20.07 1.47 -9.28
CA GLU A 91 18.79 2.20 -9.29
C GLU A 91 17.62 1.33 -9.76
N SER A 92 17.84 0.47 -10.75
CA SER A 92 16.81 -0.47 -11.23
C SER A 92 16.43 -1.51 -10.18
N ASN A 93 17.40 -1.99 -9.40
CA ASN A 93 17.12 -2.92 -8.30
C ASN A 93 16.29 -2.23 -7.21
N VAL A 94 16.66 -1.01 -6.82
CA VAL A 94 15.92 -0.22 -5.83
C VAL A 94 14.50 0.07 -6.31
N GLN A 95 14.31 0.38 -7.60
CA GLN A 95 12.98 0.52 -8.20
C GLN A 95 12.16 -0.76 -8.08
N ASN A 96 12.76 -1.92 -8.39
CA ASN A 96 12.04 -3.19 -8.31
C ASN A 96 11.64 -3.51 -6.86
N GLU A 97 12.54 -3.30 -5.90
CA GLU A 97 12.21 -3.46 -4.46
C GLU A 97 11.05 -2.53 -4.06
N TYR A 98 11.06 -1.28 -4.51
CA TYR A 98 9.97 -0.33 -4.27
C TYR A 98 8.65 -0.80 -4.89
N ASP A 99 8.66 -1.22 -6.16
CA ASP A 99 7.45 -1.67 -6.87
C ASP A 99 6.87 -2.93 -6.21
N GLU A 100 7.72 -3.85 -5.75
CA GLU A 100 7.33 -5.05 -5.01
C GLU A 100 6.65 -4.70 -3.68
N VAL A 101 7.23 -3.79 -2.89
CA VAL A 101 6.62 -3.33 -1.62
C VAL A 101 5.29 -2.63 -1.90
N CYS A 102 5.23 -1.69 -2.85
CA CYS A 102 3.99 -1.02 -3.23
C CYS A 102 2.90 -2.00 -3.66
N GLN A 103 3.26 -3.05 -4.41
CA GLN A 103 2.33 -4.09 -4.83
C GLN A 103 1.82 -4.89 -3.62
N GLN A 104 2.70 -5.26 -2.68
CA GLN A 104 2.31 -5.94 -1.44
C GLN A 104 1.30 -5.09 -0.66
N CYS A 105 1.58 -3.81 -0.42
CA CYS A 105 0.67 -2.94 0.32
C CYS A 105 -0.67 -2.73 -0.41
N THR A 106 -0.65 -2.62 -1.75
CA THR A 106 -1.87 -2.45 -2.56
C THR A 106 -2.72 -3.72 -2.61
N SER A 107 -2.08 -4.89 -2.47
CA SER A 107 -2.77 -6.18 -2.44
C SER A 107 -3.49 -6.49 -1.13
N LEU A 108 -3.31 -5.66 -0.09
CA LEU A 108 -3.99 -5.83 1.19
C LEU A 108 -5.51 -5.66 1.02
N THR A 109 -6.25 -6.62 1.56
CA THR A 109 -7.71 -6.67 1.49
C THR A 109 -8.35 -6.60 2.86
N LEU A 110 -9.40 -5.77 2.99
CA LEU A 110 -10.26 -5.71 4.15
C LEU A 110 -11.04 -7.01 4.31
N THR A 111 -11.09 -7.53 5.52
CA THR A 111 -11.99 -8.65 5.85
C THR A 111 -13.36 -8.09 6.19
N VAL A 112 -14.42 -8.55 5.50
CA VAL A 112 -15.81 -8.21 5.84
C VAL A 112 -16.52 -9.44 6.37
N GLN A 113 -17.08 -9.33 7.57
CA GLN A 113 -17.85 -10.39 8.22
C GLN A 113 -19.34 -10.14 8.04
N SER A 114 -20.01 -11.03 7.32
CA SER A 114 -21.47 -11.03 7.16
C SER A 114 -22.11 -11.96 8.19
N LYS A 115 -23.00 -11.45 9.04
CA LYS A 115 -23.71 -12.24 10.06
C LYS A 115 -25.19 -11.90 10.09
N LEU A 116 -26.04 -12.92 10.15
CA LEU A 116 -27.47 -12.77 10.37
C LEU A 116 -27.73 -12.56 11.87
N LYS A 117 -28.13 -11.35 12.28
CA LYS A 117 -28.40 -11.05 13.71
C LYS A 117 -29.60 -10.11 13.88
N PRO A 118 -30.37 -10.26 14.97
CA PRO A 118 -31.40 -9.30 15.33
C PRO A 118 -30.76 -8.01 15.87
N LEU A 119 -31.33 -6.85 15.52
CA LEU A 119 -30.89 -5.54 16.03
C LEU A 119 -31.46 -5.26 17.43
N ILE A 120 -32.67 -5.77 17.71
CA ILE A 120 -33.36 -5.73 18.99
C ILE A 120 -33.83 -7.15 19.32
N GLU A 121 -33.87 -7.50 20.61
CA GLU A 121 -34.37 -8.79 21.06
C GLU A 121 -35.84 -8.98 20.63
N GLY A 122 -36.12 -10.08 19.93
CA GLY A 122 -37.47 -10.41 19.42
C GLY A 122 -37.78 -9.92 17.99
N GLU A 123 -36.92 -9.13 17.35
CA GLU A 123 -37.11 -8.72 15.95
C GLU A 123 -36.54 -9.73 14.94
N THR A 124 -37.04 -9.67 13.70
CA THR A 124 -36.53 -10.49 12.60
C THR A 124 -35.05 -10.20 12.37
N PRO A 125 -34.20 -11.24 12.31
CA PRO A 125 -32.78 -11.03 12.11
C PRO A 125 -32.50 -10.49 10.71
N VAL A 126 -31.56 -9.55 10.62
CA VAL A 126 -31.14 -8.90 9.38
C VAL A 126 -29.69 -9.30 9.07
N THR A 127 -29.35 -9.44 7.80
CA THR A 127 -27.96 -9.66 7.37
C THR A 127 -27.18 -8.38 7.61
N ILE A 128 -26.14 -8.48 8.43
CA ILE A 128 -25.29 -7.35 8.82
C ILE A 128 -23.88 -7.60 8.33
N HIS A 129 -23.30 -6.61 7.68
CA HIS A 129 -21.91 -6.59 7.23
C HIS A 129 -21.08 -5.73 8.19
N LEU A 130 -20.00 -6.29 8.73
CA LEU A 130 -19.09 -5.61 9.65
C LEU A 130 -17.65 -5.78 9.20
N LEU A 131 -16.82 -4.79 9.47
CA LEU A 131 -15.37 -4.88 9.36
C LEU A 131 -14.86 -6.01 10.27
N GLY A 132 -13.98 -6.84 9.73
CA GLY A 132 -13.29 -7.91 10.42
C GLY A 132 -12.16 -7.39 11.30
N ASP A 133 -11.23 -8.27 11.62
CA ASP A 133 -10.02 -7.86 12.34
C ASP A 133 -9.15 -6.99 11.42
N THR A 134 -8.65 -5.89 11.97
CA THR A 134 -7.77 -4.94 11.28
C THR A 134 -6.32 -5.08 11.74
N PHE A 135 -6.03 -5.84 12.79
CA PHE A 135 -4.71 -5.95 13.38
C PHE A 135 -3.63 -6.41 12.39
N GLU A 136 -3.90 -7.48 11.64
CA GLU A 136 -2.96 -8.00 10.63
C GLU A 136 -2.72 -6.99 9.48
N ILE A 137 -3.74 -6.19 9.15
CA ILE A 137 -3.66 -5.15 8.12
C ILE A 137 -2.78 -4.00 8.63
N GLU A 138 -3.01 -3.55 9.87
CA GLU A 138 -2.21 -2.51 10.51
C GLU A 138 -0.74 -2.94 10.65
N GLU A 139 -0.47 -4.17 11.06
CA GLU A 139 0.89 -4.72 11.14
C GLU A 139 1.56 -4.76 9.75
N SER A 140 0.83 -5.22 8.72
CA SER A 140 1.33 -5.27 7.34
C SER A 140 1.62 -3.88 6.77
N LEU A 141 0.78 -2.88 7.06
CA LEU A 141 1.00 -1.50 6.66
C LEU A 141 2.20 -0.87 7.36
N ASN A 142 2.40 -1.15 8.66
CA ASN A 142 3.60 -0.72 9.38
C ASN A 142 4.88 -1.37 8.82
N TYR A 143 4.82 -2.65 8.47
CA TYR A 143 5.92 -3.34 7.79
C TYR A 143 6.23 -2.70 6.43
N CYS A 144 5.20 -2.35 5.65
CA CYS A 144 5.36 -1.59 4.41
C CYS A 144 6.11 -0.27 4.63
N VAL A 145 5.73 0.53 5.64
CA VAL A 145 6.43 1.79 5.96
C VAL A 145 7.90 1.54 6.28
N MET A 146 8.20 0.55 7.13
CA MET A 146 9.58 0.21 7.50
C MET A 146 10.43 -0.18 6.27
N GLU A 147 9.88 -0.98 5.35
CA GLU A 147 10.60 -1.36 4.12
C GLU A 147 10.81 -0.17 3.18
N LEU A 148 9.84 0.74 3.07
CA LEU A 148 9.98 1.96 2.26
C LEU A 148 11.04 2.91 2.86
N GLU A 149 11.09 3.06 4.18
CA GLU A 149 12.14 3.82 4.87
C GLU A 149 13.52 3.19 4.65
N ARG A 150 13.62 1.85 4.66
CA ARG A 150 14.86 1.14 4.31
C ARG A 150 15.29 1.45 2.88
N ILE A 151 14.35 1.47 1.95
CA ILE A 151 14.59 1.80 0.54
C ILE A 151 15.05 3.26 0.39
N ASP A 152 14.42 4.21 1.10
CA ASP A 152 14.80 5.63 1.06
C ASP A 152 16.24 5.86 1.55
N GLN A 153 16.70 5.09 2.54
CA GLN A 153 18.09 5.14 3.03
C GLN A 153 19.14 4.58 2.05
N SER A 154 18.72 3.92 0.95
CA SER A 154 19.64 3.38 -0.04
C SER A 154 20.36 4.50 -0.80
N PRO A 155 21.67 4.41 -1.07
CA PRO A 155 22.42 5.45 -1.79
C PRO A 155 21.95 5.69 -3.23
N HIS A 156 21.15 4.77 -3.78
CA HIS A 156 20.61 4.84 -5.13
C HIS A 156 19.12 5.22 -5.17
N SER A 157 18.49 5.57 -4.04
CA SER A 157 17.07 5.91 -3.94
C SER A 157 16.72 7.33 -4.34
N SER A 158 17.70 8.22 -4.51
CA SER A 158 17.47 9.67 -4.68
C SER A 158 16.41 10.07 -5.73
N PHE A 159 16.21 9.27 -6.78
CA PHE A 159 15.21 9.54 -7.82
C PHE A 159 13.78 9.12 -7.41
N LEU A 160 13.62 8.43 -6.29
CA LEU A 160 12.37 7.92 -5.73
C LEU A 160 11.91 8.69 -4.49
N HIS A 161 12.64 9.71 -4.04
CA HIS A 161 12.31 10.38 -2.78
C HIS A 161 10.87 10.95 -2.76
N ASP A 162 10.50 11.71 -3.80
CA ASP A 162 9.14 12.27 -3.92
C ASP A 162 8.04 11.18 -3.96
N PRO A 163 8.11 10.13 -4.81
CA PRO A 163 7.10 9.08 -4.79
C PRO A 163 7.11 8.23 -3.51
N LEU A 164 8.27 8.01 -2.88
CA LEU A 164 8.39 7.34 -1.58
C LEU A 164 7.63 8.13 -0.51
N GLU A 165 7.91 9.42 -0.38
CA GLU A 165 7.27 10.29 0.60
C GLU A 165 5.74 10.33 0.43
N GLN A 166 5.28 10.49 -0.82
CA GLN A 166 3.84 10.48 -1.12
C GLN A 166 3.18 9.13 -0.77
N PHE A 167 3.84 8.01 -1.06
CA PHE A 167 3.29 6.70 -0.78
C PHE A 167 3.28 6.41 0.73
N VAL A 168 4.33 6.79 1.45
CA VAL A 168 4.41 6.69 2.92
C VAL A 168 3.33 7.53 3.58
N GLN A 169 3.13 8.78 3.13
CA GLN A 169 2.04 9.64 3.63
C GLN A 169 0.67 8.98 3.42
N ARG A 170 0.44 8.41 2.23
CA ARG A 170 -0.80 7.69 1.94
C ARG A 170 -1.01 6.46 2.85
N ILE A 171 0.06 5.76 3.23
CA ILE A 171 -0.04 4.65 4.19
C ILE A 171 -0.39 5.18 5.59
N PHE A 172 0.19 6.29 6.03
CA PHE A 172 -0.16 6.90 7.32
C PHE A 172 -1.61 7.35 7.39
N GLU A 173 -2.10 8.03 6.35
CA GLU A 173 -3.52 8.39 6.23
C GLU A 173 -4.42 7.13 6.26
N THR A 174 -3.99 6.06 5.60
CA THR A 174 -4.68 4.77 5.62
C THR A 174 -4.76 4.18 7.03
N LEU A 175 -3.65 4.20 7.77
CA LEU A 175 -3.55 3.71 9.15
C LEU A 175 -4.45 4.50 10.11
N GLU A 176 -4.49 5.83 9.98
CA GLU A 176 -5.38 6.65 10.80
C GLU A 176 -6.86 6.35 10.50
N ASN A 177 -7.19 6.20 9.22
CA ASN A 177 -8.56 5.97 8.78
C ASN A 177 -9.07 4.57 9.14
N ILE A 178 -8.22 3.52 9.07
CA ILE A 178 -8.64 2.16 9.47
C ILE A 178 -8.91 2.08 10.97
N VAL A 179 -8.10 2.75 11.80
CA VAL A 179 -8.31 2.84 13.26
C VAL A 179 -9.61 3.58 13.55
N THR A 180 -9.83 4.74 12.91
CA THR A 180 -11.06 5.52 13.07
C THR A 180 -12.30 4.74 12.66
N TRP A 181 -12.21 3.98 11.57
CA TRP A 181 -13.28 3.10 11.11
C TRP A 181 -13.56 1.96 12.10
N ALA A 182 -12.53 1.29 12.61
CA ALA A 182 -12.68 0.24 13.62
C ALA A 182 -13.30 0.79 14.92
N GLU A 183 -12.89 1.97 15.37
CA GLU A 183 -13.49 2.63 16.53
C GLU A 183 -14.97 2.95 16.32
N MET A 184 -15.33 3.41 15.12
CA MET A 184 -16.70 3.72 14.76
C MET A 184 -17.58 2.48 14.88
N GLN A 185 -17.15 1.37 14.27
CA GLN A 185 -17.83 0.09 14.38
C GLN A 185 -17.95 -0.37 15.84
N MET A 186 -16.92 -0.16 16.64
CA MET A 186 -16.92 -0.48 18.06
C MET A 186 -18.00 0.32 18.81
N LYS A 187 -18.12 1.62 18.53
CA LYS A 187 -19.14 2.52 19.14
C LYS A 187 -20.55 2.10 18.72
N ILE A 188 -20.80 1.85 17.43
CA ILE A 188 -22.08 1.34 16.92
C ILE A 188 -22.44 -0.01 17.55
N SER A 189 -21.47 -0.92 17.67
CA SER A 189 -21.67 -2.23 18.29
C SER A 189 -21.93 -2.15 19.80
N ARG A 190 -21.37 -1.14 20.49
CA ARG A 190 -21.67 -0.86 21.91
C ARG A 190 -23.12 -0.40 22.08
N LEU A 191 -23.61 0.49 21.23
CA LEU A 191 -25.02 0.91 21.22
C LEU A 191 -25.95 -0.30 21.06
N ARG A 192 -25.65 -1.19 20.10
CA ARG A 192 -26.38 -2.45 19.93
C ARG A 192 -26.46 -3.26 21.22
N ARG A 193 -25.34 -3.43 21.92
CA ARG A 193 -25.30 -4.16 23.19
C ARG A 193 -26.14 -3.49 24.27
N LEU A 194 -26.17 -2.16 24.34
CA LEU A 194 -27.00 -1.42 25.29
C LEU A 194 -28.49 -1.62 25.01
N VAL A 195 -28.91 -1.48 23.76
CA VAL A 195 -30.32 -1.65 23.36
C VAL A 195 -30.81 -3.07 23.63
N ILE A 196 -29.98 -4.09 23.39
CA ILE A 196 -30.32 -5.49 23.70
C ILE A 196 -30.41 -5.72 25.22
N ARG A 197 -29.48 -5.15 26.01
CA ARG A 197 -29.45 -5.36 27.46
C ARG A 197 -30.57 -4.62 28.20
N HIS A 198 -31.02 -3.49 27.66
CA HIS A 198 -32.04 -2.62 28.25
C HIS A 198 -33.19 -2.46 27.27
N PRO A 199 -34.07 -3.47 27.12
CA PRO A 199 -35.17 -3.43 26.17
C PRO A 199 -36.16 -2.28 26.49
N GLU A 200 -36.16 -1.78 27.73
CA GLU A 200 -36.99 -0.65 28.15
C GLU A 200 -36.66 0.63 27.38
N LEU A 201 -35.44 0.78 26.85
CA LEU A 201 -35.04 1.92 26.02
C LEU A 201 -35.95 2.08 24.79
N SER A 202 -36.52 0.99 24.28
CA SER A 202 -37.45 1.03 23.15
C SER A 202 -38.79 1.68 23.51
N GLN A 203 -39.15 1.70 24.79
CA GLN A 203 -40.32 2.41 25.33
C GLN A 203 -39.94 3.81 25.82
N THR A 204 -38.76 3.90 26.44
CA THR A 204 -37.86 5.04 26.65
C THR A 204 -37.94 6.18 25.67
N LEU A 205 -37.20 5.89 24.61
CA LEU A 205 -36.64 6.80 23.65
C LEU A 205 -36.86 6.12 22.30
N PRO A 206 -38.12 5.95 21.87
CA PRO A 206 -38.44 5.22 20.64
C PRO A 206 -37.77 5.87 19.42
N ASP A 207 -37.74 7.20 19.37
CA ASP A 207 -37.12 7.96 18.29
C ASP A 207 -35.60 7.72 18.21
N ASP A 208 -34.91 7.69 19.36
CA ASP A 208 -33.47 7.43 19.43
C ASP A 208 -33.15 5.99 19.02
N VAL A 209 -34.00 5.02 19.38
CA VAL A 209 -33.85 3.62 18.97
C VAL A 209 -34.08 3.46 17.47
N ILE A 210 -35.06 4.14 16.88
CA ILE A 210 -35.26 4.17 15.42
C ILE A 210 -34.04 4.78 14.72
N LYS A 211 -33.52 5.90 15.23
CA LYS A 211 -32.32 6.55 14.68
C LYS A 211 -31.09 5.65 14.76
N TYR A 212 -30.89 4.95 15.88
CA TYR A 212 -29.84 3.94 16.01
C TYR A 212 -29.95 2.84 14.95
N LYS A 213 -31.15 2.30 14.72
CA LYS A 213 -31.35 1.26 13.69
C LYS A 213 -30.99 1.76 12.31
N GLN A 214 -31.41 2.97 11.97
CA GLN A 214 -31.09 3.58 10.67
C GLN A 214 -29.58 3.71 10.49
N ILE A 215 -28.87 4.29 11.46
CA ILE A 215 -27.40 4.43 11.41
C ILE A 215 -26.72 3.05 11.27
N TYR A 216 -27.19 2.05 12.01
CA TYR A 216 -26.64 0.70 11.94
C TYR A 216 -26.86 0.05 10.56
N MET A 217 -28.02 0.26 9.96
CA MET A 217 -28.34 -0.24 8.61
C MET A 217 -27.56 0.51 7.53
N ASP A 218 -27.44 1.83 7.62
CA ASP A 218 -26.65 2.65 6.70
C ASP A 218 -25.18 2.22 6.72
N TYR A 219 -24.62 1.97 7.91
CA TYR A 219 -23.27 1.41 8.06
C TYR A 219 -23.15 0.01 7.45
N SER A 220 -24.12 -0.87 7.69
CA SER A 220 -24.11 -2.22 7.11
C SER A 220 -24.20 -2.20 5.58
N HIS A 221 -25.01 -1.31 5.01
CA HIS A 221 -25.12 -1.13 3.57
C HIS A 221 -23.82 -0.60 2.98
N PHE A 222 -23.16 0.35 3.65
CA PHE A 222 -21.83 0.78 3.25
C PHE A 222 -20.83 -0.38 3.25
N MET A 223 -20.79 -1.20 4.30
CA MET A 223 -19.93 -2.39 4.35
C MET A 223 -20.25 -3.41 3.24
N GLU A 224 -21.50 -3.50 2.79
CA GLU A 224 -21.88 -4.32 1.62
C GLU A 224 -21.24 -3.79 0.33
N THR A 225 -21.19 -2.47 0.13
CA THR A 225 -20.51 -1.85 -1.03
C THR A 225 -19.00 -2.06 -1.06
N VAL A 226 -18.37 -2.29 0.10
CA VAL A 226 -16.93 -2.58 0.25
C VAL A 226 -16.60 -4.03 -0.16
N THR A 227 -17.55 -4.95 0.02
CA THR A 227 -17.37 -6.39 -0.23
C THR A 227 -16.87 -6.77 -1.63
N PRO A 228 -17.38 -6.20 -2.75
CA PRO A 228 -16.94 -6.60 -4.10
C PRO A 228 -15.50 -6.19 -4.45
N ASN A 229 -14.95 -5.16 -3.81
CA ASN A 229 -13.57 -4.72 -4.04
C ASN A 229 -12.93 -4.28 -2.72
N PRO A 230 -12.45 -5.20 -1.88
CA PRO A 230 -12.04 -4.90 -0.51
C PRO A 230 -10.64 -4.29 -0.42
N SER A 231 -10.19 -3.47 -1.36
CA SER A 231 -8.84 -2.87 -1.31
C SER A 231 -8.72 -1.87 -0.14
N VAL A 232 -7.76 -2.10 0.76
CA VAL A 232 -7.53 -1.26 1.95
C VAL A 232 -7.19 0.18 1.54
N LEU A 233 -6.18 0.36 0.68
CA LEU A 233 -5.72 1.68 0.22
C LEU A 233 -6.76 2.44 -0.60
N HIS A 234 -7.77 1.75 -1.15
CA HIS A 234 -8.84 2.41 -1.89
C HIS A 234 -9.90 2.97 -0.93
N TRP A 235 -10.42 2.14 -0.03
CA TRP A 235 -11.50 2.52 0.86
C TRP A 235 -11.07 3.44 1.99
N CYS A 236 -9.88 3.23 2.55
CA CYS A 236 -9.36 4.10 3.60
C CYS A 236 -9.03 5.52 3.10
N THR A 237 -8.72 5.70 1.81
CA THR A 237 -8.54 7.02 1.20
C THR A 237 -9.81 7.54 0.52
N SER A 238 -10.91 6.76 0.52
CA SER A 238 -12.14 7.16 -0.18
C SER A 238 -12.87 8.29 0.57
N PRO A 239 -13.39 9.31 -0.14
CA PRO A 239 -14.22 10.34 0.47
C PRO A 239 -15.52 9.76 1.05
N ASP A 240 -16.01 8.64 0.53
CA ASP A 240 -17.26 8.01 0.98
C ASP A 240 -17.15 7.54 2.44
N LEU A 241 -15.99 6.98 2.82
CA LEU A 241 -15.70 6.59 4.19
C LEU A 241 -15.74 7.82 5.11
N HIS A 242 -15.06 8.90 4.73
CA HIS A 242 -14.99 10.13 5.52
C HIS A 242 -16.38 10.74 5.74
N GLN A 243 -17.21 10.81 4.70
CA GLN A 243 -18.57 11.33 4.80
C GLN A 243 -19.42 10.51 5.79
N ILE A 244 -19.32 9.18 5.73
CA ILE A 244 -20.08 8.29 6.63
C ILE A 244 -19.57 8.42 8.06
N LEU A 245 -18.24 8.43 8.25
CA LEU A 245 -17.63 8.60 9.56
C LEU A 245 -18.07 9.93 10.18
N GLU A 246 -17.95 11.05 9.47
CA GLU A 246 -18.32 12.37 9.98
C GLU A 246 -19.83 12.50 10.26
N ALA A 247 -20.67 12.06 9.31
CA ALA A 247 -22.13 12.17 9.44
C ALA A 247 -22.65 11.38 10.65
N GLN A 248 -22.15 10.16 10.83
CA GLN A 248 -22.63 9.28 11.89
C GLN A 248 -21.94 9.54 13.24
N HIS A 249 -20.74 10.16 13.27
CA HIS A 249 -19.95 10.35 14.49
C HIS A 249 -20.72 11.11 15.58
N ASN A 250 -21.25 12.28 15.24
CA ASN A 250 -21.98 13.12 16.19
C ASN A 250 -23.27 12.44 16.67
N ASP A 251 -23.97 11.79 15.75
CA ASP A 251 -25.22 11.10 16.06
C ASP A 251 -25.02 9.93 17.02
N ILE A 252 -23.97 9.11 16.82
CA ILE A 252 -23.65 7.99 17.72
C ILE A 252 -23.28 8.49 19.12
N ILE A 253 -22.54 9.59 19.22
CA ILE A 253 -22.17 10.17 20.52
C ILE A 253 -23.41 10.67 21.25
N ASN A 254 -24.32 11.35 20.53
CA ASN A 254 -25.56 11.87 21.12
C ASN A 254 -26.48 10.73 21.58
N LEU A 255 -26.65 9.69 20.76
CA LEU A 255 -27.41 8.49 21.12
C LEU A 255 -26.81 7.77 22.33
N TYR A 256 -25.49 7.60 22.37
CA TYR A 256 -24.81 6.98 23.51
C TYR A 256 -25.04 7.75 24.81
N ARG A 257 -24.96 9.08 24.76
CA ARG A 257 -25.23 9.95 25.92
C ARG A 257 -26.69 9.87 26.35
N ALA A 258 -27.64 9.86 25.40
CA ALA A 258 -29.07 9.76 25.68
C ALA A 258 -29.41 8.43 26.36
N PHE A 259 -28.99 7.31 25.79
CA PHE A 259 -29.20 5.98 26.38
C PHE A 259 -28.56 5.85 27.75
N LYS A 260 -27.31 6.32 27.91
CA LYS A 260 -26.63 6.28 29.21
C LYS A 260 -27.36 7.10 30.28
N ARG A 261 -27.84 8.30 29.93
CA ARG A 261 -28.58 9.16 30.85
C ARG A 261 -29.89 8.52 31.31
N ASP A 262 -30.65 7.91 30.39
CA ASP A 262 -31.91 7.23 30.73
C ASP A 262 -31.66 6.04 31.65
N ILE A 263 -30.64 5.23 31.36
CA ILE A 263 -30.22 4.10 32.22
C ILE A 263 -29.80 4.60 33.62
N GLU A 264 -29.05 5.68 33.71
CA GLU A 264 -28.61 6.25 34.99
C GLU A 264 -29.78 6.80 35.82
N LEU A 265 -30.70 7.54 35.19
CA LEU A 265 -31.90 8.06 35.86
C LEU A 265 -32.76 6.92 36.41
N ARG A 266 -32.91 5.83 35.64
CA ARG A 266 -33.63 4.63 36.07
C ARG A 266 -32.92 3.90 37.22
N GLY A 267 -31.61 3.75 37.13
CA GLY A 267 -30.80 3.15 38.20
C GLY A 267 -30.88 3.91 39.52
N VAL A 268 -31.03 5.24 39.48
CA VAL A 268 -31.27 6.07 40.67
C VAL A 268 -32.69 5.89 41.21
N THR A 269 -33.71 5.79 40.34
CA THR A 269 -35.09 5.55 40.80
C THR A 269 -35.30 4.18 41.44
N ASP A 270 -34.55 3.16 41.02
CA ASP A 270 -34.66 1.79 41.58
C ASP A 270 -34.00 1.66 42.97
N THR A 271 -33.11 2.60 43.34
CA THR A 271 -32.57 2.70 44.71
C THR A 271 -33.51 3.41 45.69
N GLY A 272 -34.65 3.92 45.21
CA GLY A 272 -35.65 4.66 46.00
C GLY A 272 -36.92 3.88 46.33
N ALA A 273 -37.07 2.62 45.88
CA ALA A 273 -38.22 1.80 46.24
C ALA A 273 -38.11 1.31 47.71
N PRO A 274 -39.13 1.51 48.56
CA PRO A 274 -39.11 0.98 49.92
C PRO A 274 -39.03 -0.54 49.83
N ARG A 275 -38.00 -1.12 50.44
CA ARG A 275 -37.92 -2.56 50.67
C ARG A 275 -39.20 -2.98 51.39
N ASP A 276 -40.03 -3.77 50.71
CA ASP A 276 -41.17 -4.44 51.32
C ASP A 276 -40.73 -5.07 52.64
N GLN A 277 -41.38 -4.64 53.71
CA GLN A 277 -41.17 -5.17 55.04
C GLN A 277 -41.44 -6.69 55.01
N PRO A 278 -40.57 -7.53 55.60
CA PRO A 278 -40.91 -8.93 55.81
C PRO A 278 -42.10 -9.00 56.77
N HIS A 279 -43.25 -9.42 56.25
CA HIS A 279 -44.43 -9.72 57.05
C HIS A 279 -44.13 -10.99 57.85
N PHE A 280 -43.72 -10.83 59.10
CA PHE A 280 -43.81 -11.89 60.10
C PHE A 280 -45.26 -11.98 60.55
N GLY A 281 -45.93 -13.07 60.18
CA GLY A 281 -47.26 -13.45 60.66
C GLY A 281 -47.29 -14.94 60.95
N ILE A 282 -47.69 -15.25 62.18
CA ILE A 282 -47.66 -16.53 62.91
C ILE A 282 -48.44 -17.65 62.18
#